data_AF-A0A925NQ96-F1
#
_entry.id   AF-A0A925NQ96-F1
#
_cell.length_a   1.000
_cell.length_b   1.000
_cell.length_c   1.000
_cell.angle_alpha   90.00
_cell.angle_beta   90.00
_cell.angle_gamma   90.00
#
_symmetry.space_group_name_H-M   'P 1'
#
loop_
_entity.id
_entity.type
_entity.pdbx_description
1 polymer ?
#
loop_
_entity_poly.entity_id
_entity_poly.type
_entity_poly.pdbx_seq_one_letter_code
_entity_poly.pdbx_strand_id
1 'polypeptide(L)' 'MKNDLASAATRFEEASSVLPDHAHTWFYLGEIRRLQGDKPAAEAAYRRCLAVNPDHGRALQAIGLVR' A
#
# COMPACT_ATOMS: atom_id res chain seq x y z
N MET A 1 6.12 2.36 -18.33
CA MET A 1 5.16 2.19 -17.22
C MET A 1 5.63 1.21 -16.13
N LYS A 2 6.18 0.01 -16.42
CA LYS A 2 6.74 -0.87 -15.36
C LYS A 2 7.89 -0.22 -14.56
N ASN A 3 8.73 0.58 -15.22
CA ASN A 3 9.87 1.25 -14.59
C ASN A 3 9.45 2.35 -13.58
N ASP A 4 8.29 2.98 -13.81
CA ASP A 4 7.74 3.99 -12.89
C ASP A 4 7.20 3.36 -11.62
N LEU A 5 6.55 2.19 -11.73
CA LEU A 5 5.99 1.51 -10.56
C LEU A 5 7.07 1.03 -9.59
N ALA A 6 8.19 0.51 -10.11
CA ALA A 6 9.32 0.11 -9.27
C ALA A 6 9.89 1.32 -8.50
N SER A 7 10.11 2.44 -9.20
CA SER A 7 10.60 3.68 -8.60
C SER A 7 9.61 4.28 -7.59
N ALA A 8 8.30 4.17 -7.86
CA ALA A 8 7.26 4.60 -6.94
C ALA A 8 7.22 3.72 -5.68
N ALA A 9 7.34 2.40 -5.83
CA ALA A 9 7.37 1.48 -4.71
C ALA A 9 8.49 1.82 -3.73
N THR A 10 9.71 2.03 -4.23
CA THR A 10 10.87 2.41 -3.39
C THR A 10 10.62 3.71 -2.63
N ARG A 11 10.09 4.75 -3.29
CA ARG A 11 9.78 6.02 -2.61
C ARG A 11 8.71 5.86 -1.54
N PHE A 12 7.70 5.03 -1.76
CA PHE A 12 6.66 4.77 -0.78
C PHE A 12 7.15 3.86 0.37
N GLU A 13 8.11 2.97 0.12
CA GLU A 13 8.77 2.20 1.19
C GLU A 13 9.61 3.09 2.10
N GLU A 14 10.39 4.01 1.52
CA GLU A 14 11.12 5.03 2.27
C GLU A 14 10.14 5.92 3.07
N ALA A 15 9.08 6.41 2.41
CA ALA A 15 8.05 7.19 3.08
C ALA A 15 7.37 6.41 4.22
N SER A 16 7.15 5.11 4.06
CA SER A 16 6.55 4.26 5.10
C SER A 16 7.47 4.06 6.30
N SER A 17 8.79 4.16 6.09
CA SER A 17 9.79 4.09 7.15
C SER A 17 9.88 5.39 7.95
N VAL A 18 9.69 6.55 7.29
CA VAL A 18 9.67 7.86 7.94
C VAL A 18 8.33 8.16 8.61
N LEU A 19 7.23 7.67 8.02
CA LEU A 19 5.86 7.92 8.45
C LEU A 19 5.11 6.60 8.71
N PRO A 20 5.50 5.82 9.73
CA PRO A 20 4.89 4.53 10.01
C PRO A 20 3.41 4.64 10.40
N ASP A 21 3.00 5.77 10.97
CA ASP A 21 1.63 6.03 11.42
C ASP A 21 0.80 6.84 10.41
N HIS A 22 1.25 6.92 9.15
CA HIS A 22 0.51 7.62 8.10
C HIS A 22 -0.23 6.62 7.18
N ALA A 23 -1.52 6.45 7.43
CA ALA A 23 -2.36 5.45 6.75
C ALA A 23 -2.33 5.56 5.22
N HIS A 24 -2.33 6.78 4.66
CA HIS A 24 -2.30 6.98 3.21
C HIS A 24 -1.01 6.48 2.57
N THR A 25 0.13 6.57 3.27
CA THR A 25 1.41 6.05 2.75
C THR A 25 1.31 4.55 2.51
N TRP A 26 0.78 3.82 3.49
CA TRP A 26 0.53 2.38 3.38
C TRP A 26 -0.50 2.03 2.30
N PHE A 27 -1.57 2.81 2.16
CA PHE A 27 -2.55 2.62 1.10
C PHE A 27 -1.92 2.74 -0.30
N TYR A 28 -1.15 3.80 -0.56
CA TYR A 28 -0.52 4.00 -1.87
C TYR A 28 0.58 2.98 -2.15
N LEU A 29 1.34 2.55 -1.15
CA LEU A 29 2.25 1.42 -1.29
C LEU A 29 1.51 0.16 -1.73
N GLY A 30 0.36 -0.13 -1.10
CA GLY A 30 -0.51 -1.24 -1.49
C GLY A 30 -1.02 -1.14 -2.94
N GLU A 31 -1.47 0.03 -3.37
CA GLU A 31 -1.89 0.27 -4.76
C GLU A 31 -0.76 0.01 -5.75
N ILE A 32 0.45 0.47 -5.45
CA ILE A 32 1.61 0.26 -6.32
C ILE A 32 1.94 -1.24 -6.42
N ARG A 33 1.96 -1.95 -5.29
CA ARG A 33 2.20 -3.41 -5.26
C ARG A 33 1.12 -4.17 -6.02
N ARG A 34 -0.15 -3.76 -5.88
CA ARG A 34 -1.27 -4.32 -6.65
C ARG A 34 -1.09 -4.11 -8.16
N LEU A 35 -0.68 -2.91 -8.57
CA LEU A 35 -0.43 -2.57 -9.99
C LEU A 35 0.80 -3.32 -10.56
N GLN A 36 1.76 -3.68 -9.71
CA GLN A 36 2.89 -4.53 -10.07
C GLN A 36 2.50 -6.02 -10.18
N GLY A 37 1.30 -6.40 -9.73
CA GLY A 37 0.83 -7.78 -9.67
C GLY A 37 1.26 -8.53 -8.40
N ASP A 38 1.93 -7.85 -7.46
CA ASP A 38 2.35 -8.41 -6.17
C ASP A 38 1.20 -8.29 -5.15
N LYS A 39 0.22 -9.18 -5.29
CA LYS A 39 -0.94 -9.24 -4.39
C LYS A 39 -0.54 -9.48 -2.91
N PRO A 40 0.40 -10.37 -2.57
CA PRO A 40 0.83 -10.55 -1.18
C PRO A 40 1.38 -9.27 -0.55
N ALA A 41 2.26 -8.54 -1.25
CA ALA A 41 2.80 -7.28 -0.74
C ALA A 41 1.72 -6.18 -0.65
N ALA A 42 0.79 -6.15 -1.61
CA ALA A 42 -0.35 -5.24 -1.57
C ALA A 42 -1.22 -5.48 -0.33
N GLU A 43 -1.56 -6.74 -0.05
CA GLU A 43 -2.35 -7.11 1.12
C GLU A 43 -1.65 -6.70 2.43
N ALA A 44 -0.34 -6.94 2.54
CA ALA A 44 0.44 -6.52 3.70
C ALA A 44 0.39 -5.01 3.93
N ALA A 45 0.54 -4.22 2.86
CA ALA A 45 0.46 -2.77 2.93
C ALA A 45 -0.94 -2.28 3.30
N TYR A 46 -2.01 -2.84 2.74
CA TYR A 46 -3.37 -2.49 3.14
C TYR A 46 -3.69 -2.89 4.58
N ARG A 47 -3.19 -4.03 5.08
CA ARG A 47 -3.31 -4.38 6.50
C ARG A 47 -2.64 -3.35 7.40
N ARG A 48 -1.47 -2.81 7.01
CA ARG A 48 -0.82 -1.73 7.76
C ARG A 48 -1.60 -0.42 7.70
N CYS A 49 -2.16 -0.07 6.54
CA CYS A 49 -3.07 1.06 6.42
C CYS A 49 -4.25 0.94 7.42
N LEU A 50 -4.87 -0.24 7.49
CA LEU A 50 -6.00 -0.51 8.39
C LEU A 50 -5.61 -0.64 9.86
N ALA A 51 -4.36 -1.00 10.17
CA ALA A 51 -3.86 -0.98 11.54
C ALA A 51 -3.69 0.46 12.06
N VAL A 52 -3.35 1.40 11.17
CA VAL A 52 -3.21 2.83 11.50
C VAL A 52 -4.56 3.55 11.47
N ASN A 53 -5.38 3.28 10.46
CA ASN A 53 -6.73 3.81 10.33
C ASN A 53 -7.71 2.68 9.94
N PRO A 54 -8.39 2.07 10.93
CA PRO A 54 -9.35 0.99 10.71
C PRO A 54 -10.51 1.35 9.77
N ASP A 55 -10.87 2.64 9.73
CA ASP A 55 -12.00 3.15 8.93
C ASP A 55 -11.59 3.63 7.54
N HIS A 56 -10.38 3.30 7.09
CA HIS A 56 -9.89 3.70 5.77
C HIS A 56 -10.65 2.96 4.65
N GLY A 57 -11.79 3.51 4.22
CA GLY A 57 -12.74 2.86 3.31
C GLY A 57 -12.14 2.33 2.00
N ARG A 58 -11.21 3.08 1.38
CA ARG A 58 -10.52 2.63 0.17
C ARG A 58 -9.62 1.41 0.40
N ALA A 59 -9.05 1.29 1.61
CA ALA A 59 -8.17 0.16 1.95
C ALA A 59 -9.00 -1.08 2.30
N LEU A 60 -10.15 -0.91 2.98
CA LEU A 60 -11.13 -1.98 3.20
C LEU A 60 -11.65 -2.56 1.87
N GLN A 61 -11.91 -1.69 0.89
CA GLN A 61 -12.30 -2.14 -0.44
C GLN A 61 -11.13 -2.86 -1.16
N ALA A 62 -9.95 -2.24 -1.17
CA ALA A 62 -8.81 -2.74 -1.90
C ALA A 62 -8.28 -4.09 -1.36
N ILE A 63 -8.28 -4.29 -0.04
CA ILE A 63 -7.85 -5.56 0.57
C ILE A 63 -8.75 -6.73 0.14
N GLY A 64 -10.06 -6.49 -0.05
CA GLY A 64 -10.98 -7.51 -0.56
C GLY A 64 -10.73 -7.91 -2.02
N LEU A 65 -10.06 -7.05 -2.81
CA LEU A 65 -9.72 -7.32 -4.22
C LEU A 65 -8.39 -8.05 -4.39
N VAL A 66 -7.52 -8.04 -3.37
CA VAL A 66 -6.19 -8.68 -3.39
C VAL A 66 -6.09 -9.91 -2.51
N ARG A 67 -7.12 -10.20 -1.69
CA ARG A 67 -7.31 -11.47 -0.98
C ARG A 67 -7.59 -12.63 -1.94
#